data_AF-A0A2J8M325-F1
#
_entry.id   AF-A0A2J8M325-F1
#
_cell.length_a   1.000
_cell.length_b   1.000
_cell.length_c   1.000
_cell.angle_alpha   90.00
_cell.angle_beta   90.00
_cell.angle_gamma   90.00
#
_symmetry.space_group_name_H-M   'P 1'
#
loop_
_entity.id
_entity.type
_entity.pdbx_description
1 polymer ?
#
loop_
_entity_poly.entity_id
_entity_poly.type
_entity_poly.pdbx_seq_one_letter_code
_entity_poly.pdbx_strand_id
1 'polypeptide(L)'
;KMAAVPPGPEPWNRVRIPKAGNRSAVTVQNPGAALDLCIAAVIKECHLVILSLKSQTLDAETDVLCAVLYSNHNRMGRHKPHLALKQVEQCLKRLKNMNLEGSIQDLFELFSSK
;
A
#
# COMPACT_ATOMS: atom_id res chain seq x y z
N LYS A 1 5.25 23.60 -33.80
CA LYS A 1 4.63 22.33 -33.34
C LYS A 1 5.13 22.06 -31.92
N MET A 2 4.37 22.40 -30.88
CA MET A 2 4.77 22.09 -29.50
C MET A 2 4.64 20.58 -29.30
N ALA A 3 5.75 19.92 -28.98
CA ALA A 3 5.74 18.53 -28.56
C ALA A 3 4.93 18.44 -27.26
N ALA A 4 3.82 17.70 -27.28
CA ALA A 4 3.06 17.42 -26.07
C ALA A 4 4.00 16.72 -25.07
N VAL A 5 4.14 17.31 -23.89
CA VAL A 5 4.85 16.70 -22.76
C VAL A 5 4.26 15.30 -22.57
N PRO A 6 5.07 14.23 -22.56
CA PRO A 6 4.55 12.89 -22.35
C PRO A 6 3.81 12.88 -21.00
N PRO A 7 2.59 12.31 -20.93
CA PRO A 7 1.86 12.24 -19.68
C PRO A 7 2.76 11.59 -18.64
N GLY A 8 3.02 12.31 -17.56
CA GLY A 8 3.83 11.78 -16.46
C GLY A 8 3.22 10.47 -15.97
N PRO A 9 4.04 9.55 -15.42
CA PRO A 9 3.57 8.25 -14.96
C PRO A 9 2.32 8.39 -14.10
N GLU A 10 1.37 7.48 -14.28
CA GLU A 10 0.11 7.47 -13.57
C GLU A 10 0.37 7.53 -12.04
N PRO A 11 -0.52 8.14 -11.23
CA PRO A 11 -0.25 8.41 -9.82
C PRO A 11 0.23 7.18 -9.04
N TRP A 12 -0.35 6.00 -9.31
CA TRP A 12 0.04 4.72 -8.71
C TRP A 12 1.43 4.22 -9.14
N ASN A 13 1.93 4.61 -10.32
CA ASN A 13 3.27 4.28 -10.80
C ASN A 13 4.36 5.19 -10.21
N ARG A 14 3.99 6.34 -9.66
CA ARG A 14 4.92 7.25 -8.95
C ARG A 14 5.26 6.75 -7.55
N VAL A 15 4.35 5.99 -6.95
CA VAL A 15 4.56 5.46 -5.60
C VAL A 15 5.59 4.33 -5.69
N ARG A 16 6.82 4.64 -5.27
CA ARG A 16 7.76 3.58 -4.91
C ARG A 16 7.25 2.97 -3.62
N ILE A 17 6.93 1.70 -3.74
CA ILE A 17 6.41 0.87 -2.67
C ILE A 17 7.58 -0.03 -2.26
N PRO A 18 8.48 0.43 -1.37
CA PRO A 18 9.63 -0.36 -0.94
C PRO A 18 9.13 -1.58 -0.16
N LYS A 19 9.73 -2.73 -0.42
CA LYS A 19 9.63 -3.87 0.49
C LYS A 19 10.34 -3.47 1.79
N ALA A 20 9.80 -3.84 2.96
CA ALA A 20 10.50 -3.64 4.23
C ALA A 20 11.84 -4.40 4.17
N GLY A 21 12.92 -3.68 3.87
CA GLY A 21 14.20 -4.26 3.47
C GLY A 21 15.14 -4.54 4.63
N ASN A 22 15.00 -3.82 5.75
CA ASN A 22 15.77 -4.04 6.97
C ASN A 22 15.00 -3.52 8.18
N ARG A 23 15.10 -4.23 9.31
CA ARG A 23 14.58 -3.84 10.61
C ARG A 23 15.73 -3.68 11.59
N SER A 24 15.72 -2.57 12.30
CA SER A 24 16.61 -2.33 13.44
C SER A 24 15.78 -1.69 14.54
N ALA A 25 15.94 -2.16 15.76
CA ALA A 25 15.28 -1.63 16.94
C ALA A 25 16.36 -1.19 17.94
N VAL A 26 16.18 -0.02 18.53
CA VAL A 26 17.05 0.51 19.58
C VAL A 26 16.18 0.82 20.78
N THR A 27 16.53 0.24 21.93
CA THR A 27 15.83 0.53 23.19
C THR A 27 16.19 1.92 23.68
N VAL A 28 15.20 2.79 23.79
CA VAL A 28 15.36 4.13 24.36
C VAL A 28 15.27 4.03 25.89
N GLN A 29 16.35 4.35 26.58
CA GLN A 29 16.36 4.43 28.04
C GLN A 29 15.66 5.71 28.49
N ASN A 30 14.75 5.59 29.46
CA ASN A 30 14.00 6.70 30.05
C ASN A 30 13.10 7.46 29.04
N PRO A 31 12.03 6.81 28.53
CA PRO A 31 11.12 7.45 27.56
C PRO A 31 10.40 8.64 28.19
N GLY A 32 10.53 9.82 27.59
CA GLY A 32 9.76 10.99 28.00
C GLY A 32 8.32 10.95 27.49
N ALA A 33 7.41 11.66 28.16
CA ALA A 33 5.98 11.71 27.82
C ALA A 33 5.68 12.09 26.35
N ALA A 34 6.54 12.89 25.71
CA ALA A 34 6.40 13.21 24.29
C ALA A 34 6.57 11.97 23.38
N LEU A 35 7.45 11.03 23.74
CA LEU A 35 7.62 9.78 23.00
C LEU A 35 6.39 8.89 23.13
N ASP A 36 5.79 8.80 24.32
CA ASP A 36 4.57 8.01 24.52
C ASP A 36 3.38 8.57 23.71
N LEU A 37 3.25 9.90 23.62
CA LEU A 37 2.25 10.55 22.76
C LEU A 37 2.48 10.23 21.27
N CYS A 38 3.74 10.27 20.81
CA CYS A 38 4.10 9.90 19.45
C CYS A 38 3.79 8.43 19.16
N ILE A 39 4.14 7.51 20.07
CA ILE A 39 3.83 6.07 19.94
C ILE A 39 2.32 5.87 19.83
N ALA A 40 1.53 6.50 20.71
CA ALA A 40 0.08 6.41 20.68
C ALA A 40 -0.52 6.93 19.36
N ALA A 41 0.02 8.04 18.83
CA ALA A 41 -0.39 8.58 17.54
C ALA A 41 -0.07 7.62 16.38
N VAL A 42 1.15 7.06 16.35
CA VAL A 42 1.56 6.08 15.33
C VAL A 42 0.68 4.84 15.37
N ILE A 43 0.42 4.29 16.57
CA ILE A 43 -0.48 3.15 16.78
C ILE A 43 -1.87 3.44 16.20
N LYS A 44 -2.44 4.61 16.49
CA LYS A 44 -3.75 5.01 16.00
C LYS A 44 -3.79 5.03 14.46
N GLU A 45 -2.80 5.66 13.83
CA GLU A 45 -2.73 5.74 12.36
C GLU A 45 -2.50 4.34 11.74
N CYS A 46 -1.67 3.51 12.35
CA CYS A 46 -1.47 2.12 11.95
C CYS A 46 -2.76 1.30 11.99
N HIS A 47 -3.62 1.48 12.99
CA HIS A 47 -4.94 0.83 13.03
C HIS A 47 -5.84 1.28 11.87
N LEU A 48 -5.86 2.58 11.54
CA LEU A 48 -6.64 3.09 10.40
C LEU A 48 -6.15 2.51 9.08
N VAL A 49 -4.83 2.36 8.92
CA VAL A 49 -4.23 1.70 7.76
C VAL A 49 -4.65 0.23 7.67
N ILE A 50 -4.59 -0.52 8.77
CA ILE A 50 -5.05 -1.92 8.80
C ILE A 50 -6.53 -2.03 8.41
N LEU A 51 -7.39 -1.18 8.97
CA LEU A 51 -8.82 -1.17 8.63
C LEU A 51 -9.05 -0.89 7.14
N SER A 52 -8.27 0.01 6.56
CA SER A 52 -8.33 0.33 5.13
C SER A 52 -7.85 -0.83 4.26
N LEU A 53 -6.77 -1.52 4.66
CA LEU A 53 -6.23 -2.68 3.95
C LEU A 53 -7.16 -3.90 4.02
N LYS A 54 -7.88 -4.07 5.13
CA LYS A 54 -8.85 -5.15 5.37
C LYS A 54 -10.28 -4.78 4.99
N SER A 55 -10.47 -3.68 4.25
CA SER A 55 -11.80 -3.23 3.85
C SER A 55 -12.40 -4.21 2.83
N GLN A 56 -13.59 -4.73 3.14
CA GLN A 56 -14.34 -5.59 2.22
C GLN A 56 -14.63 -4.89 0.88
N THR A 57 -14.78 -3.56 0.89
CA THR A 57 -14.95 -2.77 -0.34
C THR A 57 -13.73 -2.88 -1.24
N LEU A 58 -12.51 -2.82 -0.68
CA LEU A 58 -11.27 -2.92 -1.45
C LEU A 58 -11.14 -4.31 -2.09
N ASP A 59 -11.50 -5.37 -1.36
CA ASP A 59 -11.48 -6.73 -1.90
C ASP A 59 -12.51 -6.89 -3.03
N ALA A 60 -13.75 -6.43 -2.83
CA ALA A 60 -14.78 -6.47 -3.87
C ALA A 60 -14.39 -5.68 -5.13
N GLU A 61 -13.80 -4.49 -4.97
CA GLU A 61 -13.29 -3.70 -6.10
C GLU A 61 -12.13 -4.40 -6.82
N THR A 62 -11.25 -5.08 -6.08
CA THR A 62 -10.15 -5.86 -6.66
C THR A 62 -10.67 -7.06 -7.46
N ASP A 63 -11.70 -7.74 -6.97
CA ASP A 63 -12.32 -8.87 -7.66
C ASP A 63 -13.03 -8.42 -8.94
N VAL A 64 -13.78 -7.31 -8.89
CA VAL A 64 -14.40 -6.71 -10.07
C VAL A 64 -13.34 -6.29 -11.09
N LEU A 65 -12.24 -5.67 -10.65
CA LEU A 65 -11.13 -5.29 -11.52
C LEU A 65 -10.54 -6.54 -12.22
N CYS A 66 -10.29 -7.62 -11.47
CA CYS A 66 -9.81 -8.88 -12.02
C CYS A 66 -10.77 -9.46 -13.06
N ALA A 67 -12.08 -9.48 -12.77
CA ALA A 67 -13.11 -9.98 -13.68
C ALA A 67 -13.20 -9.14 -14.98
N VAL A 68 -13.12 -7.82 -14.87
CA VAL A 68 -13.13 -6.90 -16.01
C VAL A 68 -11.89 -7.10 -16.87
N LEU A 69 -10.71 -7.19 -16.26
CA LEU A 69 -9.45 -7.43 -16.98
C LEU A 69 -9.49 -8.79 -17.70
N TYR A 70 -9.94 -9.83 -17.02
CA TYR A 70 -10.02 -11.17 -17.60
C TYR A 70 -10.99 -11.22 -18.78
N SER A 71 -12.22 -10.77 -18.60
CA SER A 71 -13.29 -10.83 -19.62
C SER A 71 -12.94 -10.02 -20.87
N ASN A 72 -12.16 -8.94 -20.72
CA ASN A 72 -11.81 -8.05 -21.82
C ASN A 72 -10.41 -8.30 -22.39
N HIS A 73 -9.65 -9.28 -21.89
CA HIS A 73 -8.25 -9.48 -22.27
C HIS A 73 -8.07 -9.65 -23.79
N ASN A 74 -8.88 -10.51 -24.41
CA ASN A 74 -8.78 -10.81 -25.84
C ASN A 74 -9.18 -9.63 -26.73
N ARG A 75 -10.15 -8.83 -26.30
CA ARG A 75 -10.71 -7.72 -27.09
C ARG A 75 -9.97 -6.41 -26.88
N MET A 76 -9.48 -6.17 -25.67
CA MET A 76 -8.96 -4.88 -25.23
C MET A 76 -7.52 -4.94 -24.70
N GLY A 77 -6.84 -6.08 -24.75
CA GLY A 77 -5.53 -6.31 -24.14
C GLY A 77 -4.44 -5.28 -24.47
N ARG A 78 -4.52 -4.67 -25.66
CA ARG A 78 -3.56 -3.64 -26.13
C ARG A 78 -4.06 -2.21 -25.99
N HIS A 79 -5.32 -2.02 -25.58
CA HIS A 79 -5.93 -0.71 -25.48
C HIS A 79 -5.49 0.01 -24.20
N LYS A 80 -5.28 1.32 -24.30
CA LYS A 80 -4.82 2.17 -23.18
C LYS A 80 -5.65 2.01 -21.89
N PRO A 81 -7.00 1.97 -21.92
CA PRO A 81 -7.78 1.80 -20.69
C PRO A 81 -7.52 0.46 -20.01
N HIS A 82 -7.39 -0.62 -20.79
CA HIS A 82 -7.08 -1.95 -20.24
C HIS A 82 -5.68 -1.99 -19.62
N LEU A 83 -4.69 -1.37 -20.27
CA LEU A 83 -3.33 -1.29 -19.74
C LEU A 83 -3.28 -0.45 -18.44
N ALA A 84 -4.02 0.65 -18.36
CA ALA A 84 -4.13 1.46 -17.14
C ALA A 84 -4.75 0.64 -15.99
N LEU A 85 -5.85 -0.08 -16.25
CA LEU A 85 -6.45 -0.99 -15.26
C LEU A 85 -5.49 -2.10 -14.83
N LYS A 86 -4.69 -2.64 -15.75
CA LYS A 86 -3.66 -3.64 -15.44
C LYS A 86 -2.57 -3.09 -14.52
N GLN A 87 -2.17 -1.82 -14.70
CA GLN A 87 -1.22 -1.19 -13.78
C GLN A 87 -1.82 -0.99 -12.39
N VAL A 88 -3.13 -0.67 -12.30
CA VAL A 88 -3.84 -0.62 -11.00
C VAL A 88 -3.82 -2.00 -10.33
N GLU A 89 -4.11 -3.07 -11.06
CA GLU A 89 -4.03 -4.45 -10.55
C GLU A 89 -2.60 -4.78 -10.04
N GLN A 90 -1.57 -4.39 -10.79
CA GLN A 90 -0.17 -4.56 -10.38
C GLN A 90 0.18 -3.72 -9.14
N CYS A 91 -0.36 -2.51 -9.01
CA CYS A 91 -0.19 -1.68 -7.83
C CYS A 91 -0.78 -2.37 -6.59
N LEU A 92 -2.00 -2.92 -6.69
CA LEU A 92 -2.65 -3.65 -5.61
C LEU A 92 -1.86 -4.92 -5.23
N LYS A 93 -1.31 -5.66 -6.21
CA LYS A 93 -0.41 -6.79 -5.95
C LYS A 93 0.86 -6.36 -5.20
N ARG A 94 1.46 -5.23 -5.58
CA ARG A 94 2.63 -4.66 -4.89
C ARG A 94 2.29 -4.23 -3.46
N LEU A 95 1.11 -3.65 -3.26
CA LEU A 95 0.60 -3.25 -1.94
C LEU A 95 0.46 -4.46 -1.02
N LYS A 96 -0.19 -5.54 -1.49
CA LYS A 96 -0.32 -6.81 -0.74
C LYS A 96 1.06 -7.43 -0.45
N ASN A 97 1.97 -7.41 -1.43
CA ASN A 97 3.32 -7.99 -1.28
C ASN A 97 4.26 -7.21 -0.33
N MET A 98 3.93 -5.99 0.06
CA MET A 98 4.70 -5.28 1.09
C MET A 98 4.57 -5.91 2.47
N ASN A 99 3.50 -6.67 2.71
CA ASN A 99 3.17 -7.19 4.04
C ASN A 99 3.12 -6.09 5.12
N LEU A 100 2.40 -5.00 4.83
CA LEU A 100 2.21 -3.89 5.77
C LEU A 100 1.51 -4.35 7.04
N GLU A 101 0.56 -5.28 6.93
CA GLU A 101 -0.16 -5.84 8.09
C GLU A 101 0.81 -6.54 9.05
N GLY A 102 1.64 -7.47 8.56
CA GLY A 102 2.70 -8.07 9.38
C GLY A 102 3.65 -7.01 9.91
N SER A 103 3.99 -6.01 9.09
CA SER A 103 4.91 -4.96 9.50
C SER A 103 4.42 -4.14 10.70
N ILE A 104 3.12 -3.85 10.71
CA ILE A 104 2.44 -3.14 11.79
C ILE A 104 2.26 -4.06 13.01
N GLN A 105 1.97 -5.35 12.82
CA GLN A 105 1.86 -6.32 13.90
C GLN A 105 3.17 -6.42 14.70
N ASP A 106 4.31 -6.54 14.02
CA ASP A 106 5.61 -6.58 14.69
C ASP A 106 5.92 -5.26 15.43
N LEU A 107 5.43 -4.13 14.91
CA LEU A 107 5.55 -2.82 15.58
C LEU A 107 4.68 -2.77 16.85
N PHE A 108 3.50 -3.38 16.84
CA PHE A 108 2.68 -3.55 18.05
C PHE A 108 3.37 -4.44 19.10
N GLU A 109 4.02 -5.51 18.68
CA GLU A 109 4.76 -6.40 19.58
C GLU A 109 5.95 -5.67 20.23
N LEU A 110 6.67 -4.84 19.47
CA LEU A 110 7.75 -3.99 20.00
C LEU A 110 7.27 -3.00 21.07
N PHE A 111 6.07 -2.43 20.90
CA PHE A 111 5.49 -1.53 21.90
C PHE A 111 4.86 -2.26 23.10
N SER A 112 4.40 -3.50 22.91
CA SER A 112 3.77 -4.31 23.95
C SER A 112 4.77 -5.10 24.80
N SER A 113 6.01 -5.28 24.32
CA SER A 113 7.10 -5.98 25.02
C SER A 113 7.72 -5.18 26.20
N LYS A 114 6.99 -4.22 26.76
CA LYS A 114 7.40 -3.49 27.97
C LYS A 114 6.96 -4.22 29.23
#